data_AF-A0A7S2THP4-F1
#
_entry.id   AF-A0A7S2THP4-F1
#
_cell.length_a   1.000
_cell.length_b   1.000
_cell.length_c   1.000
_cell.angle_alpha   90.00
_cell.angle_beta   90.00
_cell.angle_gamma   90.00
#
_symmetry.space_group_name_H-M   'P 1'
#
loop_
_entity.id
_entity.type
_entity.pdbx_description
1 polymer ?
#
loop_
_entity_poly.entity_id
_entity_poly.type
_entity_poly.pdbx_seq_one_letter_code
_entity_poly.pdbx_strand_id
1 'polypeptide(L)'
;LPSIFFRLDSHRVQYAFGCTGYPPREHASGANFQKGSAMSLASYLSAFTGKNGKAPAKAKVEADNGFSKFKKHHIMVAVDGSPNSNEVLKYCAQNYCKQNDRITLVHSYTYNPLMDHPDFPLGVNTEELNAMYKNQAERKANDVIQASEKKLDEYGCPRSRRKSVVVGGADASTKQVLLGQVKIHHPDTVACGSRGMGAMGRAVLGSVSDYLVHNAACSVVVVKPSDAGNE
;
A
#
# COMPACT_ATOMS: atom_id res chain seq x y z
N LEU A 1 -15.56 6.56 -20.25
CA LEU A 1 -14.09 6.76 -20.18
C LEU A 1 -13.71 6.83 -18.70
N PRO A 2 -12.82 5.96 -18.18
CA PRO A 2 -12.52 5.97 -16.75
C PRO A 2 -11.70 7.22 -16.43
N SER A 3 -12.24 8.05 -15.55
CA SER A 3 -11.64 9.29 -15.09
C SER A 3 -10.47 8.99 -14.15
N ILE A 4 -9.26 9.27 -14.62
CA ILE A 4 -8.01 9.11 -13.87
C ILE A 4 -7.95 10.18 -12.77
N PHE A 5 -7.90 9.76 -11.50
CA PHE A 5 -7.60 10.67 -10.38
C PHE A 5 -6.09 10.64 -10.09
N PHE A 6 -5.38 11.66 -10.58
CA PHE A 6 -4.00 11.93 -10.16
C PHE A 6 -4.03 12.77 -8.88
N ARG A 7 -3.53 12.20 -7.76
CA ARG A 7 -2.97 13.01 -6.68
C ARG A 7 -1.45 12.93 -6.78
N LEU A 8 -0.91 13.80 -7.62
CA LEU A 8 0.53 14.06 -7.71
C LEU A 8 0.91 14.89 -6.48
N ASP A 9 1.50 14.23 -5.49
CA ASP A 9 2.53 14.86 -4.66
C ASP A 9 3.88 14.31 -5.12
N SER A 10 4.84 15.22 -5.21
CA SER A 10 5.99 15.23 -6.12
C SER A 10 6.88 13.96 -6.14
N HIS A 11 7.18 13.51 -7.37
CA HIS A 11 8.29 12.65 -7.83
C HIS A 11 8.33 11.14 -7.52
N ARG A 12 7.51 10.55 -6.64
CA ARG A 12 7.77 9.16 -6.18
C ARG A 12 6.74 8.08 -6.52
N VAL A 13 5.52 8.42 -6.93
CA VAL A 13 4.45 7.44 -7.23
C VAL A 13 4.12 7.44 -8.71
N GLN A 14 4.15 6.26 -9.32
CA GLN A 14 3.96 6.13 -10.77
C GLN A 14 2.51 5.83 -11.17
N TYR A 15 1.73 5.15 -10.32
CA TYR A 15 0.34 4.76 -10.62
C TYR A 15 -0.50 4.62 -9.35
N ALA A 16 -1.76 5.08 -9.41
CA ALA A 16 -2.83 4.74 -8.48
C ALA A 16 -4.09 4.47 -9.31
N PHE A 17 -4.50 3.21 -9.42
CA PHE A 17 -5.77 2.83 -10.04
C PHE A 17 -6.83 2.68 -8.94
N GLY A 18 -7.90 3.47 -9.03
CA GLY A 18 -9.06 3.36 -8.14
C GLY A 18 -10.31 3.04 -8.96
N CYS A 19 -10.99 1.94 -8.62
CA CYS A 19 -12.39 1.73 -9.01
C CYS A 19 -13.28 2.31 -7.92
N THR A 20 -13.83 3.50 -8.10
CA THR A 20 -14.93 3.99 -7.25
C THR A 20 -15.98 4.74 -8.08
N GLY A 21 -17.24 4.29 -7.96
CA GLY A 21 -18.41 5.04 -8.42
C GLY A 21 -18.65 6.28 -7.56
N TYR A 22 -18.96 7.41 -8.20
CA TYR A 22 -19.31 8.70 -7.60
C TYR A 22 -20.75 9.10 -8.00
N PRO A 23 -21.49 9.85 -7.17
CA PRO A 23 -22.53 10.78 -7.63
C PRO A 23 -21.99 12.23 -7.72
N PRO A 24 -22.73 13.17 -8.37
CA PRO A 24 -22.17 14.16 -9.30
C PRO A 24 -21.69 15.49 -8.67
N ARG A 25 -20.82 16.18 -9.43
CA ARG A 25 -20.31 17.55 -9.21
C ARG A 25 -21.24 18.61 -9.82
N GLU A 26 -21.33 19.77 -9.18
CA GLU A 26 -21.62 21.05 -9.85
C GLU A 26 -20.40 21.99 -9.85
N HIS A 27 -20.30 22.78 -10.90
CA HIS A 27 -19.19 23.65 -11.30
C HIS A 27 -19.15 24.99 -10.54
N ALA A 28 -17.97 25.46 -10.14
CA ALA A 28 -17.65 26.89 -10.14
C ALA A 28 -16.12 27.13 -10.17
N SER A 29 -15.73 28.07 -11.01
CA SER A 29 -14.36 28.43 -11.40
C SER A 29 -13.64 29.36 -10.41
N GLY A 30 -12.32 29.19 -10.31
CA GLY A 30 -11.35 30.29 -10.14
C GLY A 30 -11.13 30.85 -8.73
N ALA A 31 -10.01 30.47 -8.11
CA ALA A 31 -9.25 31.36 -7.22
C ALA A 31 -7.83 30.80 -6.95
N ASN A 32 -6.82 31.65 -7.10
CA ASN A 32 -5.42 31.41 -6.76
C ASN A 32 -5.25 31.06 -5.28
N PHE A 33 -4.51 29.98 -4.97
CA PHE A 33 -4.27 29.53 -3.60
C PHE A 33 -2.87 29.94 -3.13
N GLN A 34 -2.78 31.00 -2.31
CA GLN A 34 -1.59 31.32 -1.53
C GLN A 34 -1.54 30.42 -0.27
N LYS A 35 -0.32 29.99 0.10
CA LYS A 35 -0.04 29.21 1.31
C LYS A 35 -0.29 30.04 2.57
N GLY A 36 -1.05 29.47 3.52
CA GLY A 36 -0.97 29.80 4.95
C GLY A 36 -2.14 30.59 5.53
N SER A 37 -3.09 29.87 6.15
CA SER A 37 -3.85 30.23 7.37
C SER A 37 -5.05 29.29 7.48
N ALA A 38 -5.21 28.61 8.62
CA ALA A 38 -6.40 27.83 8.91
C ALA A 38 -7.58 28.79 9.09
N MET A 39 -8.38 28.95 8.03
CA MET A 39 -9.59 29.75 8.08
C MET A 39 -10.62 29.07 9.00
N SER A 40 -11.11 29.78 10.01
CA SER A 40 -12.19 29.28 10.88
C SER A 40 -13.42 28.95 10.04
N LEU A 41 -14.08 27.83 10.35
CA LEU A 41 -15.30 27.35 9.66
C LEU A 41 -16.38 28.44 9.57
N ALA A 42 -16.44 29.32 10.58
CA ALA A 42 -17.37 30.44 10.62
C ALA A 42 -17.10 31.49 9.53
N SER A 43 -15.82 31.76 9.22
CA SER A 43 -15.41 32.68 8.16
C SER A 43 -15.69 32.12 6.77
N TYR A 44 -15.65 30.79 6.61
CA TYR A 44 -15.98 30.12 5.35
C TYR A 44 -17.49 30.16 5.07
N LEU A 45 -18.31 29.99 6.10
CA LEU A 45 -19.78 30.03 6.00
C LEU A 45 -20.33 31.44 5.79
N SER A 46 -19.70 32.47 6.38
CA SER A 46 -20.10 33.86 6.16
C SER A 46 -19.79 34.38 4.75
N ALA A 47 -18.82 33.77 4.05
CA ALA A 47 -18.50 34.12 2.66
C ALA A 47 -19.57 33.65 1.65
N PHE A 48 -20.47 32.74 2.05
CA PHE A 48 -21.49 32.15 1.17
C PHE A 48 -22.90 32.74 1.33
N THR A 49 -23.11 33.69 2.25
CA THR A 49 -24.38 34.43 2.32
C THR A 49 -24.35 35.61 1.33
N GLY A 50 -24.71 35.32 0.08
CA GLY A 50 -24.89 36.34 -0.95
C GLY A 50 -25.87 37.44 -0.54
N LYS A 51 -25.57 38.68 -0.96
CA LYS A 51 -26.22 39.96 -0.64
C LYS A 51 -27.72 40.11 -0.95
N ASN A 52 -28.45 39.05 -1.29
CA ASN A 52 -29.89 39.15 -1.55
C ASN A 52 -30.67 38.43 -0.46
N GLY A 53 -31.19 39.22 0.47
CA GLY A 53 -32.02 38.77 1.57
C GLY A 53 -33.23 37.98 1.09
N LYS A 54 -33.23 36.69 1.41
CA LYS A 54 -34.39 35.85 1.74
C LYS A 54 -33.86 34.59 2.40
N ALA A 55 -34.07 34.49 3.72
CA ALA A 55 -33.73 33.30 4.48
C ALA A 55 -34.60 32.12 3.98
N PRO A 56 -34.03 30.96 3.64
CA PRO A 56 -34.82 29.79 3.30
C PRO A 56 -35.56 29.29 4.55
N ALA A 57 -36.83 28.92 4.35
CA ALA A 57 -37.71 28.40 5.38
C ALA A 57 -37.11 27.16 6.06
N LYS A 58 -37.23 27.14 7.39
CA LYS A 58 -36.78 26.12 8.35
C LYS A 58 -36.52 24.74 7.75
N ALA A 59 -35.31 24.52 7.24
CA ALA A 59 -34.73 23.19 7.19
C ALA A 59 -34.41 22.81 8.64
N LYS A 60 -34.97 21.69 9.13
CA LYS A 60 -34.48 21.04 10.34
C LYS A 60 -33.00 20.74 10.11
N VAL A 61 -32.12 21.59 10.62
CA VAL A 61 -30.71 21.27 10.74
C VAL A 61 -30.62 20.33 11.93
N GLU A 62 -30.83 19.04 11.69
CA GLU A 62 -30.11 18.06 12.49
C GLU A 62 -28.64 18.34 12.24
N ALA A 63 -27.95 18.78 13.29
CA ALA A 63 -26.51 18.96 13.28
C ALA A 63 -25.86 17.58 13.14
N ASP A 64 -25.92 17.01 11.94
CA ASP A 64 -24.94 16.03 11.54
C ASP A 64 -23.60 16.77 11.60
N ASN A 65 -22.80 16.41 12.61
CA ASN A 65 -21.41 16.83 12.78
C ASN A 65 -20.54 16.25 11.65
N GLY A 66 -20.91 16.55 10.40
CA GLY A 66 -20.58 15.87 9.16
C GLY A 66 -19.17 16.13 8.63
N PHE A 67 -18.19 16.28 9.51
CA PHE A 67 -16.86 15.77 9.16
C PHE A 67 -16.89 14.28 9.47
N SER A 68 -17.26 13.48 8.44
CA SER A 68 -17.24 12.02 8.52
C SER A 68 -15.96 11.59 9.23
N LYS A 69 -16.09 10.89 10.36
CA LYS A 69 -15.01 10.18 11.03
C LYS A 69 -14.19 9.49 9.94
N PHE A 70 -12.98 9.98 9.64
CA PHE A 70 -12.21 9.51 8.48
C PHE A 70 -12.19 7.97 8.47
N LYS A 71 -12.67 7.37 7.37
CA LYS A 71 -12.75 5.90 7.23
C LYS A 71 -11.34 5.34 7.46
N LYS A 72 -11.23 4.35 8.36
CA LYS A 72 -9.97 3.63 8.59
C LYS A 72 -9.63 2.82 7.35
N HIS A 73 -8.54 3.14 6.66
CA HIS A 73 -8.09 2.36 5.52
C HIS A 73 -7.26 1.17 5.97
N HIS A 74 -7.30 0.09 5.19
CA HIS A 74 -6.42 -1.06 5.32
C HIS A 74 -5.40 -1.08 4.20
N ILE A 75 -4.13 -0.88 4.56
CA ILE A 75 -3.00 -0.90 3.65
C ILE A 75 -2.26 -2.22 3.85
N MET A 76 -2.17 -3.00 2.78
CA MET A 76 -1.30 -4.17 2.73
C MET A 76 0.03 -3.76 2.09
N VAL A 77 1.16 -4.12 2.68
CA VAL A 77 2.49 -3.78 2.18
C VAL A 77 3.27 -5.07 1.92
N ALA A 78 3.62 -5.31 0.66
CA ALA A 78 4.48 -6.42 0.27
C ALA A 78 5.94 -6.10 0.61
N VAL A 79 6.57 -6.97 1.40
CA VAL A 79 7.99 -6.83 1.79
C VAL A 79 8.76 -8.09 1.42
N ASP A 80 10.03 -7.93 1.02
CA ASP A 80 10.94 -9.03 0.67
C ASP A 80 12.33 -8.89 1.31
N GLY A 81 12.50 -7.90 2.20
CA GLY A 81 13.77 -7.59 2.84
C GLY A 81 14.72 -6.75 1.99
N SER A 82 14.42 -6.56 0.69
CA SER A 82 15.25 -5.76 -0.20
C SER A 82 15.22 -4.27 0.16
N PRO A 83 16.25 -3.48 -0.21
CA PRO A 83 16.24 -2.03 -0.07
C PRO A 83 15.00 -1.37 -0.70
N ASN A 84 14.52 -1.88 -1.84
CA ASN A 84 13.33 -1.36 -2.50
C ASN A 84 12.07 -1.56 -1.65
N SER A 85 11.90 -2.74 -1.05
CA SER A 85 10.76 -2.98 -0.17
C SER A 85 10.80 -2.11 1.10
N ASN A 86 12.00 -1.76 1.58
CA ASN A 86 12.15 -0.83 2.70
C ASN A 86 11.70 0.59 2.33
N GLU A 87 11.99 1.05 1.11
CA GLU A 87 11.50 2.34 0.61
C GLU A 87 9.97 2.34 0.46
N VAL A 88 9.37 1.22 0.04
CA VAL A 88 7.90 1.07 0.02
C VAL A 88 7.34 1.23 1.43
N LEU A 89 7.93 0.52 2.39
CA LEU A 89 7.51 0.54 3.79
C LEU A 89 7.58 1.95 4.38
N LYS A 90 8.70 2.64 4.16
CA LYS A 90 8.91 4.03 4.57
C LYS A 90 7.91 4.97 3.91
N TYR A 91 7.71 4.85 2.60
CA TYR A 91 6.74 5.65 1.86
C TYR A 91 5.33 5.47 2.44
N CYS A 92 4.91 4.23 2.66
CA CYS A 92 3.63 3.91 3.24
C CYS A 92 3.48 4.51 4.65
N ALA A 93 4.46 4.31 5.52
CA ALA A 93 4.39 4.78 6.91
C ALA A 93 4.38 6.30 7.04
N GLN A 94 5.21 6.99 6.24
CA GLN A 94 5.45 8.43 6.40
C GLN A 94 4.57 9.32 5.53
N ASN A 95 4.12 8.84 4.37
CA ASN A 95 3.46 9.69 3.36
C ASN A 95 2.04 9.21 3.00
N TYR A 96 1.75 7.93 3.15
CA TYR A 96 0.46 7.36 2.70
C TYR A 96 -0.49 7.08 3.86
N CYS A 97 -0.03 6.39 4.91
CA CYS A 97 -0.85 5.95 6.02
C CYS A 97 -1.20 7.12 6.94
N LYS A 98 -2.47 7.22 7.31
CA LYS A 98 -2.97 8.16 8.33
C LYS A 98 -2.95 7.50 9.71
N GLN A 99 -3.19 8.30 10.76
CA GLN A 99 -3.10 7.86 12.16
C GLN A 99 -4.04 6.69 12.52
N ASN A 100 -5.14 6.51 11.80
CA ASN A 100 -6.15 5.48 12.08
C ASN A 100 -6.12 4.29 11.12
N ASP A 101 -5.19 4.28 10.16
CA ASP A 101 -5.12 3.24 9.14
C ASP A 101 -4.45 1.97 9.66
N ARG A 102 -4.91 0.79 9.26
CA ARG A 102 -4.28 -0.48 9.63
C ARG A 102 -3.29 -0.90 8.54
N ILE A 103 -2.15 -1.43 8.94
CA ILE A 103 -1.09 -1.93 8.06
C ILE A 103 -1.02 -3.44 8.19
N THR A 104 -0.95 -4.15 7.07
CA THR A 104 -0.62 -5.59 7.05
C THR A 104 0.63 -5.79 6.23
N LEU A 105 1.71 -6.20 6.89
CA LEU A 105 2.91 -6.66 6.23
C LEU A 105 2.67 -8.05 5.66
N VAL A 106 3.04 -8.26 4.40
CA VAL A 106 2.96 -9.57 3.77
C VAL A 106 4.31 -9.88 3.15
N HIS A 107 4.88 -11.02 3.53
CA HIS A 107 6.07 -11.55 2.90
C HIS A 107 5.77 -12.93 2.32
N SER A 108 6.10 -13.11 1.04
CA SER A 108 6.02 -14.39 0.36
C SER A 108 7.37 -15.09 0.41
N TYR A 109 7.40 -16.35 0.82
CA TYR A 109 8.60 -17.19 0.69
C TYR A 109 8.37 -18.32 -0.32
N THR A 110 9.46 -18.78 -0.91
CA THR A 110 9.47 -19.96 -1.79
C THR A 110 10.74 -20.74 -1.52
N TYR A 111 10.70 -22.06 -1.74
CA TYR A 111 11.87 -22.92 -1.74
C TYR A 111 11.74 -23.94 -2.86
N ASN A 112 12.86 -24.39 -3.42
CA ASN A 112 12.87 -25.49 -4.38
C ASN A 112 13.91 -26.52 -3.94
N PRO A 113 13.49 -27.61 -3.26
CA PRO A 113 14.39 -28.61 -2.71
C PRO A 113 15.35 -29.21 -3.74
N LEU A 114 14.91 -29.35 -5.00
CA LEU A 114 15.68 -29.98 -6.07
C LEU A 114 16.70 -29.02 -6.70
N MET A 115 16.36 -27.74 -6.83
CA MET A 115 17.27 -26.74 -7.38
C MET A 115 18.25 -26.18 -6.35
N ASP A 116 17.82 -26.08 -5.09
CA ASP A 116 18.63 -25.50 -4.01
C ASP A 116 19.79 -26.43 -3.59
N HIS A 117 19.74 -27.73 -3.95
CA HIS A 117 20.80 -28.71 -3.72
C HIS A 117 20.91 -29.75 -4.87
N PRO A 118 21.71 -29.47 -5.92
CA PRO A 118 21.87 -30.37 -7.06
C PRO A 118 22.64 -31.67 -6.74
N ASP A 119 23.47 -31.69 -5.70
CA ASP A 119 24.30 -32.85 -5.30
C ASP A 119 23.54 -33.85 -4.41
N PHE A 120 22.25 -34.05 -4.68
CA PHE A 120 21.36 -34.73 -3.76
C PHE A 120 21.64 -36.25 -3.66
N PRO A 121 21.85 -36.82 -2.46
CA PRO A 121 22.06 -38.25 -2.30
C PRO A 121 20.79 -39.04 -2.61
N LEU A 122 20.91 -40.08 -3.44
CA LEU A 122 19.83 -41.05 -3.67
C LEU A 122 19.47 -41.74 -2.34
N GLY A 123 18.21 -41.62 -1.90
CA GLY A 123 17.69 -42.36 -0.73
C GLY A 123 17.31 -41.51 0.50
N VAL A 124 17.41 -40.18 0.44
CA VAL A 124 16.89 -39.33 1.54
C VAL A 124 15.36 -39.30 1.51
N ASN A 125 14.74 -39.31 2.70
CA ASN A 125 13.30 -39.12 2.83
C ASN A 125 12.90 -37.72 2.32
N THR A 126 12.13 -37.68 1.23
CA THR A 126 11.65 -36.45 0.60
C THR A 126 10.83 -35.58 1.53
N GLU A 127 10.12 -36.16 2.49
CA GLU A 127 9.27 -35.42 3.44
C GLU A 127 10.09 -34.67 4.49
N GLU A 128 11.09 -35.32 5.10
CA GLU A 128 11.98 -34.68 6.09
C GLU A 128 12.79 -33.55 5.45
N LEU A 129 13.27 -33.77 4.23
CA LEU A 129 13.97 -32.76 3.47
C LEU A 129 13.07 -31.56 3.16
N ASN A 130 11.86 -31.82 2.67
CA ASN A 130 10.88 -30.76 2.40
C ASN A 130 10.57 -29.96 3.66
N ALA A 131 10.42 -30.63 4.81
CA ALA A 131 10.20 -29.96 6.09
C ALA A 131 11.42 -29.10 6.49
N MET A 132 12.64 -29.58 6.28
CA MET A 132 13.87 -28.83 6.57
C MET A 132 13.94 -27.53 5.75
N TYR A 133 13.79 -27.60 4.42
CA TYR A 133 13.85 -26.41 3.56
C TYR A 133 12.70 -25.45 3.83
N LYS A 134 11.49 -25.98 4.03
CA LYS A 134 10.35 -25.17 4.44
C LYS A 134 10.67 -24.40 5.72
N ASN A 135 11.14 -25.08 6.75
CA ASN A 135 11.48 -24.46 8.04
C ASN A 135 12.57 -23.40 7.89
N GLN A 136 13.58 -23.64 7.04
CA GLN A 136 14.63 -22.67 6.79
C GLN A 136 14.10 -21.43 6.04
N ALA A 137 13.31 -21.63 4.99
CA ALA A 137 12.71 -20.54 4.22
C ALA A 137 11.75 -19.72 5.08
N GLU A 138 10.92 -20.38 5.89
CA GLU A 138 9.99 -19.74 6.81
C GLU A 138 10.71 -18.97 7.93
N ARG A 139 11.84 -19.48 8.46
CA ARG A 139 12.69 -18.73 9.41
C ARG A 139 13.22 -17.44 8.80
N LYS A 140 13.85 -17.51 7.63
CA LYS A 140 14.34 -16.33 6.91
C LYS A 140 13.20 -15.34 6.62
N ALA A 141 12.04 -15.85 6.27
CA ALA A 141 10.87 -15.05 5.99
C ALA A 141 10.35 -14.31 7.24
N ASN A 142 10.39 -14.97 8.40
CA ASN A 142 10.09 -14.34 9.68
C ASN A 142 11.12 -13.26 10.05
N ASP A 143 12.41 -13.46 9.77
CA ASP A 143 13.44 -12.44 9.99
C ASP A 143 13.17 -11.17 9.17
N VAL A 144 12.72 -11.31 7.92
CA VAL A 144 12.30 -10.19 7.06
C VAL A 144 11.14 -9.41 7.67
N ILE A 145 10.12 -10.12 8.18
CA ILE A 145 8.98 -9.49 8.85
C ILE A 145 9.43 -8.76 10.12
N GLN A 146 10.22 -9.39 10.98
CA GLN A 146 10.72 -8.75 12.21
C GLN A 146 11.52 -7.48 11.92
N ALA A 147 12.40 -7.54 10.92
CA ALA A 147 13.16 -6.36 10.49
C ALA A 147 12.25 -5.26 9.94
N SER A 148 11.17 -5.61 9.25
CA SER A 148 10.18 -4.66 8.73
C SER A 148 9.32 -4.05 9.85
N GLU A 149 8.93 -4.84 10.85
CA GLU A 149 8.21 -4.33 12.03
C GLU A 149 9.06 -3.34 12.83
N LYS A 150 10.36 -3.63 13.01
CA LYS A 150 11.29 -2.70 13.65
C LYS A 150 11.37 -1.36 12.91
N LYS A 151 11.44 -1.37 11.58
CA LYS A 151 11.40 -0.13 10.78
C LYS A 151 10.09 0.63 10.97
N LEU A 152 8.96 -0.08 11.06
CA LEU A 152 7.67 0.57 11.37
C LEU A 152 7.64 1.17 12.80
N ASP A 153 8.35 0.58 13.77
CA ASP A 153 8.57 1.19 15.09
C ASP A 153 9.34 2.52 14.93
N GLU A 154 10.44 2.51 14.17
CA GLU A 154 11.26 3.69 13.87
C GLU A 154 10.48 4.80 13.12
N TYR A 155 9.51 4.43 12.29
CA TYR A 155 8.63 5.37 11.58
C TYR A 155 7.41 5.82 12.40
N GLY A 156 7.29 5.42 13.66
CA GLY A 156 6.21 5.85 14.55
C GLY A 156 4.85 5.22 14.28
N CYS A 157 4.78 4.11 13.54
CA CYS A 157 3.56 3.32 13.42
C CYS A 157 3.43 2.43 14.66
N PRO A 158 2.32 2.39 15.42
CA PRO A 158 2.18 1.58 16.65
C PRO A 158 1.80 0.12 16.36
N ARG A 159 2.18 -0.83 17.24
CA ARG A 159 1.95 -2.28 17.02
C ARG A 159 0.46 -2.64 16.94
N SER A 160 -0.38 -1.93 17.67
CA SER A 160 -1.84 -2.09 17.66
C SER A 160 -2.49 -1.85 16.29
N ARG A 161 -1.80 -1.20 15.35
CA ARG A 161 -2.26 -0.93 13.99
C ARG A 161 -1.69 -1.88 12.95
N ARG A 162 -0.82 -2.81 13.35
CA ARG A 162 -0.02 -3.62 12.43
C ARG A 162 -0.35 -5.10 12.59
N LYS A 163 -0.31 -5.84 11.49
CA LYS A 163 -0.33 -7.29 11.43
C LYS A 163 0.72 -7.75 10.45
N SER A 164 1.20 -8.96 10.61
CA SER A 164 2.21 -9.55 9.73
C SER A 164 1.76 -10.93 9.27
N VAL A 165 2.01 -11.23 8.00
CA VAL A 165 1.66 -12.49 7.35
C VAL A 165 2.88 -12.99 6.60
N VAL A 166 3.33 -14.19 6.96
CA VAL A 166 4.32 -14.97 6.22
C VAL A 166 3.57 -16.10 5.55
N VAL A 167 3.68 -16.19 4.23
CA VAL A 167 2.98 -17.21 3.45
C VAL A 167 3.88 -17.67 2.30
N GLY A 168 3.86 -18.95 2.00
CA GLY A 168 4.80 -19.50 1.01
C GLY A 168 4.72 -21.00 0.94
N GLY A 169 5.55 -21.57 0.09
CA GLY A 169 5.60 -23.01 -0.14
C GLY A 169 6.61 -23.40 -1.20
N ALA A 170 6.68 -24.69 -1.48
CA ALA A 170 7.47 -25.19 -2.59
C ALA A 170 6.97 -24.59 -3.92
N ASP A 171 7.89 -24.06 -4.73
CA ASP A 171 7.61 -23.47 -6.05
C ASP A 171 6.52 -22.39 -6.05
N ALA A 172 6.36 -21.70 -4.92
CA ALA A 172 5.31 -20.69 -4.75
C ALA A 172 5.57 -19.45 -5.63
N SER A 173 4.55 -19.05 -6.39
CA SER A 173 4.61 -17.82 -7.17
C SER A 173 4.27 -16.59 -6.32
N THR A 174 5.26 -15.76 -6.00
CA THR A 174 5.10 -14.53 -5.18
C THR A 174 3.92 -13.67 -5.61
N LYS A 175 3.74 -13.46 -6.92
CA LYS A 175 2.65 -12.62 -7.46
C LYS A 175 1.26 -13.23 -7.20
N GLN A 176 1.12 -14.56 -7.27
CA GLN A 176 -0.13 -15.26 -7.00
C GLN A 176 -0.40 -15.33 -5.49
N VAL A 177 0.63 -15.57 -4.67
CA VAL A 177 0.53 -15.56 -3.21
C VAL A 177 0.04 -14.20 -2.72
N LEU A 178 0.66 -13.10 -3.17
CA LEU A 178 0.24 -11.75 -2.80
C LEU A 178 -1.19 -11.44 -3.25
N LEU A 179 -1.57 -11.81 -4.47
CA LEU A 179 -2.95 -11.64 -4.94
C LEU A 179 -3.95 -12.47 -4.10
N GLY A 180 -3.57 -13.67 -3.67
CA GLY A 180 -4.34 -14.49 -2.74
C GLY A 180 -4.54 -13.79 -1.40
N GLN A 181 -3.49 -13.18 -0.85
CA GLN A 181 -3.60 -12.40 0.38
C GLN A 181 -4.50 -11.17 0.22
N VAL A 182 -4.47 -10.48 -0.93
CA VAL A 182 -5.42 -9.40 -1.24
C VAL A 182 -6.87 -9.90 -1.19
N LYS A 183 -7.15 -11.10 -1.72
CA LYS A 183 -8.49 -11.70 -1.68
C LYS A 183 -8.92 -12.10 -0.26
N ILE A 184 -8.00 -12.58 0.58
CA ILE A 184 -8.31 -13.02 1.95
C ILE A 184 -8.52 -11.83 2.89
N HIS A 185 -7.67 -10.82 2.77
CA HIS A 185 -7.61 -9.72 3.73
C HIS A 185 -8.42 -8.49 3.31
N HIS A 186 -8.84 -8.41 2.04
CA HIS A 186 -9.62 -7.29 1.48
C HIS A 186 -9.05 -5.90 1.83
N PRO A 187 -7.75 -5.63 1.60
CA PRO A 187 -7.21 -4.31 1.88
C PRO A 187 -7.82 -3.27 0.93
N ASP A 188 -7.98 -2.03 1.39
CA ASP A 188 -8.35 -0.91 0.51
C ASP A 188 -7.22 -0.59 -0.48
N THR A 189 -5.96 -0.89 -0.11
CA THR A 189 -4.78 -0.67 -0.94
C THR A 189 -3.71 -1.72 -0.70
N VAL A 190 -3.07 -2.19 -1.77
CA VAL A 190 -1.82 -2.98 -1.72
C VAL A 190 -0.66 -2.15 -2.24
N ALA A 191 0.44 -2.10 -1.49
CA ALA A 191 1.65 -1.38 -1.82
C ALA A 191 2.81 -2.35 -2.08
N CYS A 192 3.56 -2.10 -3.16
CA CYS A 192 4.72 -2.89 -3.55
C CYS A 192 5.78 -2.03 -4.23
N GLY A 193 7.00 -2.56 -4.35
CA GLY A 193 8.07 -1.90 -5.09
C GLY A 193 7.86 -2.05 -6.60
N SER A 194 8.35 -1.09 -7.39
CA SER A 194 8.37 -1.23 -8.86
C SER A 194 9.35 -2.29 -9.34
N ARG A 195 10.28 -2.74 -8.47
CA ARG A 195 11.30 -3.76 -8.76
C ARG A 195 11.57 -4.61 -7.52
N GLY A 196 11.85 -5.90 -7.73
CA GLY A 196 12.29 -6.83 -6.70
C GLY A 196 13.79 -7.13 -6.78
N MET A 197 14.19 -8.22 -6.13
CA MET A 197 15.56 -8.73 -6.10
C MET A 197 15.98 -9.22 -7.50
N GLY A 198 16.73 -8.41 -8.26
CA GLY A 198 17.34 -8.82 -9.54
C GLY A 198 16.87 -8.09 -10.82
N ALA A 199 15.96 -7.12 -10.75
CA ALA A 199 15.53 -6.39 -11.94
C ALA A 199 16.51 -5.23 -12.28
N MET A 200 17.30 -5.38 -13.36
CA MET A 200 18.12 -4.31 -13.96
C MET A 200 17.45 -3.76 -15.23
N GLY A 201 17.44 -2.43 -15.42
CA GLY A 201 16.96 -1.79 -16.65
C GLY A 201 16.03 -0.59 -16.44
N ARG A 202 16.04 0.38 -17.37
CA ARG A 202 15.21 1.60 -17.33
C ARG A 202 13.72 1.27 -17.58
N ALA A 203 12.84 1.86 -16.76
CA ALA A 203 11.39 2.03 -16.97
C ALA A 203 10.43 0.81 -17.05
N VAL A 204 10.82 -0.41 -16.64
CA VAL A 204 9.91 -1.57 -16.65
C VAL A 204 9.41 -1.91 -15.22
N LEU A 205 8.10 -2.14 -15.08
CA LEU A 205 7.51 -2.69 -13.84
C LEU A 205 7.98 -4.12 -13.62
N GLY A 206 8.28 -4.47 -12.38
CA GLY A 206 8.59 -5.85 -11.99
C GLY A 206 7.37 -6.76 -12.12
N SER A 207 7.62 -8.06 -12.27
CA SER A 207 6.59 -9.09 -12.47
C SER A 207 5.50 -9.12 -11.38
N VAL A 208 5.85 -8.77 -10.14
CA VAL A 208 4.89 -8.68 -9.02
C VAL A 208 4.02 -7.43 -9.14
N SER A 209 4.62 -6.26 -9.30
CA SER A 209 3.90 -5.00 -9.41
C SER A 209 2.97 -4.98 -10.63
N ASP A 210 3.45 -5.45 -11.77
CA ASP A 210 2.66 -5.56 -13.01
C ASP A 210 1.43 -6.46 -12.80
N TYR A 211 1.65 -7.65 -12.24
CA TYR A 211 0.57 -8.59 -11.96
C TYR A 211 -0.46 -8.04 -10.97
N LEU A 212 -0.03 -7.35 -9.91
CA LEU A 212 -0.94 -6.74 -8.94
C LEU A 212 -1.76 -5.61 -9.56
N VAL A 213 -1.13 -4.71 -10.32
CA VAL A 213 -1.81 -3.59 -11.00
C VAL A 213 -2.95 -4.08 -11.89
N HIS A 214 -2.76 -5.22 -12.57
CA HIS A 214 -3.76 -5.77 -13.47
C HIS A 214 -4.84 -6.64 -12.80
N ASN A 215 -4.57 -7.24 -11.64
CA ASN A 215 -5.42 -8.28 -11.08
C ASN A 215 -5.96 -8.00 -9.67
N ALA A 216 -5.39 -7.06 -8.92
CA ALA A 216 -5.86 -6.76 -7.58
C ALA A 216 -7.25 -6.09 -7.63
N ALA A 217 -8.15 -6.53 -6.75
CA ALA A 217 -9.49 -5.94 -6.62
C ALA A 217 -9.48 -4.59 -5.87
N CYS A 218 -8.32 -4.15 -5.38
CA CYS A 218 -8.14 -2.94 -4.59
C CYS A 218 -7.15 -1.98 -5.26
N SER A 219 -6.97 -0.79 -4.67
CA SER A 219 -6.00 0.17 -5.21
C SER A 219 -4.58 -0.38 -5.09
N VAL A 220 -3.75 -0.15 -6.11
CA VAL A 220 -2.34 -0.56 -6.09
C VAL A 220 -1.44 0.66 -6.05
N VAL A 221 -0.52 0.70 -5.09
CA VAL A 221 0.54 1.71 -4.99
C VAL A 221 1.86 1.04 -5.36
N VAL A 222 2.49 1.56 -6.41
CA VAL A 222 3.83 1.12 -6.83
C VAL A 222 4.84 2.20 -6.49
N VAL A 223 5.77 1.87 -5.59
CA VAL A 223 6.83 2.79 -5.14
C VAL A 223 8.11 2.52 -5.90
N LYS A 224 8.71 3.58 -6.45
CA LYS A 224 10.01 3.48 -7.12
C LYS A 224 11.16 3.50 -6.11
N PRO A 225 12.28 2.81 -6.42
CA PRO A 225 13.53 3.04 -5.73
C PRO A 225 13.93 4.52 -5.86
N SER A 226 14.49 5.10 -4.80
CA SER A 226 15.23 6.35 -4.92
C SER A 226 16.49 6.08 -5.75
N ASP A 227 16.74 6.89 -6.78
CA ASP A 227 17.97 6.85 -7.57
C ASP A 227 19.16 7.31 -6.68
N ALA A 228 19.64 6.45 -5.79
CA ALA A 228 20.86 6.69 -5.00
C ALA A 228 22.10 6.27 -5.81
N GLY A 229 22.22 6.79 -7.04
CA GLY A 229 23.27 6.42 -7.98
C GLY A 229 23.17 7.19 -9.28
N ASN A 230 23.42 8.50 -9.21
CA ASN A 230 23.93 9.37 -10.28
C ASN A 230 24.02 10.81 -9.72
N GLU A 231 24.92 11.03 -8.77
CA GLU A 231 25.60 12.32 -8.59
C GLU A 231 27.11 12.04 -8.52
#